data_AF-A0A835VLG4-F1
#
_entry.id   AF-A0A835VLG4-F1
#
_cell.length_a   1.000
_cell.length_b   1.000
_cell.length_c   1.000
_cell.angle_alpha   90.00
_cell.angle_beta   90.00
_cell.angle_gamma   90.00
#
_symmetry.space_group_name_H-M   'P 1'
#
loop_
_entity.id
_entity.type
_entity.pdbx_description
1 polymer ?
#
loop_
_entity_poly.entity_id
_entity_poly.type
_entity_poly.pdbx_seq_one_letter_code
_entity_poly.pdbx_strand_id
1 'polypeptide(L)'
;MERMILLSVYILLSFNLLLICSGMPLEKISYGYRLVSIEENPGGGLIGQLRLKQGTSTYGPDIPSLRLFVKHETHNCLRVHITDAVKERWEVPYNLLPREQPPSLQSSDGRIPTSTTPFTAAEYSGDSLIFSYTADPFGFAVRRKSNGDILFNSTAGAGVSYGPMVFKDQYLEISTSLPESASIYGLGENTQPGESVKAK
;
A
#
# COMPACT_ATOMS: atom_id res chain seq x y z
N MET A 1 7.69 -40.13 -77.03
CA MET A 1 9.15 -40.33 -76.92
C MET A 1 9.66 -39.30 -75.93
N GLU A 2 10.19 -39.78 -74.81
CA GLU A 2 11.13 -39.11 -73.89
C GLU A 2 10.68 -38.07 -72.84
N ARG A 3 10.41 -38.60 -71.64
CA ARG A 3 11.17 -38.42 -70.37
C ARG A 3 11.62 -37.00 -69.98
N MET A 4 11.24 -36.54 -68.78
CA MET A 4 11.96 -36.78 -67.51
C MET A 4 11.75 -35.65 -66.47
N ILE A 5 11.04 -35.99 -65.39
CA ILE A 5 11.38 -35.77 -63.97
C ILE A 5 12.36 -34.62 -63.66
N LEU A 6 11.91 -33.62 -62.88
CA LEU A 6 12.76 -33.10 -61.81
C LEU A 6 11.98 -32.90 -60.51
N LEU A 7 12.50 -33.58 -59.51
CA LEU A 7 12.08 -33.77 -58.14
C LEU A 7 12.10 -32.48 -57.32
N SER A 8 11.15 -32.41 -56.39
CA SER A 8 11.30 -31.99 -54.99
C SER A 8 12.51 -31.11 -54.61
N VAL A 9 12.24 -29.89 -54.15
CA VAL A 9 12.58 -29.44 -52.79
C VAL A 9 11.58 -28.33 -52.42
N TYR A 10 10.39 -28.69 -51.93
CA TYR A 10 9.65 -27.74 -51.11
C TYR A 10 10.44 -27.67 -49.80
N ILE A 11 11.24 -26.61 -49.67
CA ILE A 11 11.88 -26.25 -48.40
C ILE A 11 10.72 -25.98 -47.45
N LEU A 12 10.40 -26.97 -46.63
CA LEU A 12 9.77 -26.79 -45.34
C LEU A 12 10.71 -25.88 -44.55
N LEU A 13 10.57 -24.57 -44.73
CA LEU A 13 11.03 -23.61 -43.75
C LEU A 13 10.05 -23.73 -42.57
N SER A 14 10.15 -24.85 -41.86
CA SER A 14 9.63 -24.96 -40.50
C SER A 14 10.42 -23.93 -39.71
N PHE A 15 9.83 -22.73 -39.62
CA PHE A 15 10.13 -21.76 -38.60
C PHE A 15 9.96 -22.51 -37.27
N ASN A 16 11.06 -23.06 -36.77
CA ASN A 16 11.21 -23.36 -35.36
C ASN A 16 11.22 -21.99 -34.68
N LEU A 17 10.04 -21.40 -34.55
CA LEU A 17 9.81 -20.43 -33.51
C LEU A 17 9.88 -21.25 -32.23
N LEU A 18 11.10 -21.43 -31.74
CA LEU A 18 11.35 -21.80 -30.37
C LEU A 18 10.67 -20.69 -29.57
N LEU A 19 9.41 -20.92 -29.21
CA LEU A 19 8.71 -20.10 -28.25
C LEU A 19 9.48 -20.33 -26.97
N ILE A 20 10.48 -19.48 -26.73
CA ILE A 20 11.06 -19.30 -25.42
C ILE A 20 9.89 -18.77 -24.61
N CYS A 21 9.11 -19.70 -24.04
CA CYS A 21 8.25 -19.44 -22.92
C CYS A 21 9.22 -19.11 -21.77
N SER A 22 9.84 -17.94 -21.84
CA SER A 22 10.34 -17.26 -20.67
C SER A 22 9.11 -17.16 -19.78
N GLY A 23 9.07 -17.96 -18.73
CA GLY A 23 7.94 -17.99 -17.81
C GLY A 23 7.60 -16.55 -17.52
N MET A 24 6.41 -16.11 -17.96
CA MET A 24 6.02 -14.71 -17.79
C MET A 24 6.23 -14.40 -16.32
N PRO A 25 7.05 -13.40 -15.97
CA PRO A 25 7.30 -13.11 -14.58
C PRO A 25 5.93 -12.87 -13.95
N LEU A 26 5.66 -13.56 -12.85
CA LEU A 26 4.43 -13.37 -12.08
C LEU A 26 4.23 -11.87 -11.91
N GLU A 27 3.14 -11.33 -12.45
CA GLU A 27 2.88 -9.89 -12.39
C GLU A 27 2.78 -9.51 -10.92
N LYS A 28 3.64 -8.59 -10.49
CA LYS A 28 3.65 -8.12 -9.11
C LYS A 28 2.32 -7.42 -8.84
N ILE A 29 1.65 -7.74 -7.73
CA ILE A 29 0.37 -7.13 -7.37
C ILE A 29 0.49 -5.59 -7.29
N SER A 30 1.57 -5.07 -6.71
CA SER A 30 1.85 -3.63 -6.68
C SER A 30 3.34 -3.31 -6.48
N TYR A 31 3.75 -2.15 -6.97
CA TYR A 31 5.04 -1.54 -6.65
C TYR A 31 4.99 -0.57 -5.46
N GLY A 32 3.80 -0.35 -4.88
CA GLY A 32 3.59 0.54 -3.75
C GLY A 32 3.55 2.02 -4.13
N TYR A 33 3.55 2.85 -3.09
CA TYR A 33 3.45 4.29 -3.18
C TYR A 33 4.74 4.96 -2.72
N ARG A 34 4.90 6.25 -3.00
CA ARG A 34 5.88 7.12 -2.39
C ARG A 34 5.21 8.36 -1.79
N LEU A 35 5.69 8.86 -0.67
CA LEU A 35 5.24 10.12 -0.08
C LEU A 35 5.88 11.29 -0.84
N VAL A 36 5.05 12.19 -1.37
CA VAL A 36 5.53 13.35 -2.15
C VAL A 36 5.43 14.68 -1.40
N SER A 37 4.55 14.77 -0.41
CA SER A 37 4.45 15.90 0.50
C SER A 37 3.86 15.45 1.83
N ILE A 38 4.20 16.17 2.90
CA ILE A 38 3.56 16.04 4.20
C ILE A 38 3.60 17.39 4.91
N GLU A 39 2.49 17.77 5.53
CA GLU A 39 2.32 19.05 6.20
C GLU A 39 1.44 18.90 7.44
N GLU A 40 1.65 19.78 8.42
CA GLU A 40 0.77 19.88 9.59
C GLU A 40 -0.51 20.62 9.21
N ASN A 41 -1.64 20.07 9.62
CA ASN A 41 -2.95 20.69 9.43
C ASN A 41 -3.26 21.64 10.60
N PRO A 42 -3.79 22.86 10.38
CA PRO A 42 -4.17 23.79 11.45
C PRO A 42 -5.16 23.22 12.47
N GLY A 43 -6.03 22.29 12.05
CA GLY A 43 -6.93 21.53 12.94
C GLY A 43 -6.27 20.36 13.66
N GLY A 44 -4.95 20.26 13.64
CA GLY A 44 -4.15 19.14 14.13
C GLY A 44 -4.05 17.99 13.13
N GLY A 45 -3.01 17.18 13.32
CA GLY A 45 -2.67 16.04 12.47
C GLY A 45 -1.78 16.40 11.29
N LEU A 46 -1.36 15.37 10.55
CA LEU A 46 -0.56 15.45 9.34
C LEU A 46 -1.42 15.14 8.13
N ILE A 47 -1.25 15.91 7.05
CA ILE A 47 -1.79 15.62 5.73
C ILE A 47 -0.62 15.31 4.81
N GLY A 48 -0.64 14.15 4.17
CA GLY A 48 0.36 13.74 3.19
C GLY A 48 -0.26 13.40 1.84
N GLN A 49 0.53 13.54 0.78
CA GLN A 49 0.18 13.06 -0.55
C GLN A 49 1.05 11.86 -0.89
N LEU A 50 0.41 10.76 -1.31
CA LEU A 50 1.09 9.56 -1.78
C LEU A 50 0.89 9.43 -3.29
N ARG A 51 1.96 9.09 -4.00
CA ARG A 51 1.92 8.85 -5.45
C ARG A 51 2.33 7.42 -5.76
N LEU A 52 1.55 6.77 -6.61
CA LEU A 52 1.87 5.44 -7.10
C LEU A 52 3.27 5.41 -7.73
N LYS A 53 4.06 4.39 -7.42
CA LYS A 53 5.41 4.25 -7.98
C LYS A 53 5.35 3.78 -9.43
N GLN A 54 4.64 2.69 -9.66
CA GLN A 54 4.43 2.06 -10.95
C GLN A 54 3.10 1.30 -10.93
N GLY A 55 2.32 1.45 -12.00
CA GLY A 55 1.03 0.79 -12.14
C GLY A 55 1.14 -0.68 -12.53
N THR A 56 0.17 -1.46 -12.07
CA THR A 56 -0.04 -2.88 -12.37
C THR A 56 -1.51 -3.10 -12.70
N SER A 57 -1.83 -4.24 -13.32
CA SER A 57 -3.20 -4.55 -13.74
C SER A 57 -3.85 -5.67 -12.91
N THR A 58 -3.04 -6.45 -12.18
CA THR A 58 -3.54 -7.50 -11.29
C THR A 58 -4.53 -6.95 -10.27
N TYR A 59 -5.70 -7.58 -10.15
CA TYR A 59 -6.83 -7.15 -9.30
C TYR A 59 -7.40 -5.75 -9.61
N GLY A 60 -7.15 -5.23 -10.82
CA GLY A 60 -7.69 -3.97 -11.30
C GLY A 60 -6.70 -2.80 -11.27
N PRO A 61 -7.12 -1.62 -11.74
CA PRO A 61 -6.26 -0.44 -11.83
C PRO A 61 -5.91 0.10 -10.44
N ASP A 62 -4.64 0.47 -10.27
CA ASP A 62 -4.19 1.22 -9.10
C ASP A 62 -4.78 2.63 -9.06
N ILE A 63 -4.99 3.15 -7.86
CA ILE A 63 -5.36 4.55 -7.65
C ILE A 63 -4.07 5.41 -7.69
N PRO A 64 -3.90 6.33 -8.66
CA PRO A 64 -2.58 6.98 -8.86
C PRO A 64 -2.14 7.91 -7.73
N SER A 65 -3.09 8.54 -7.05
CA SER A 65 -2.85 9.56 -6.03
C SER A 65 -3.71 9.30 -4.82
N LEU A 66 -3.09 9.13 -3.66
CA LEU A 66 -3.78 8.97 -2.39
C LEU A 66 -3.49 10.15 -1.47
N ARG A 67 -4.43 10.42 -0.57
CA ARG A 67 -4.27 11.33 0.55
C ARG A 67 -4.09 10.52 1.82
N LEU A 68 -3.06 10.85 2.58
CA LEU A 68 -2.81 10.37 3.93
C LEU A 68 -3.26 11.45 4.92
N PHE A 69 -4.03 11.08 5.93
CA PHE A 69 -4.33 11.91 7.08
C PHE A 69 -4.03 11.13 8.37
N VAL A 70 -3.19 11.69 9.23
CA VAL A 70 -2.77 11.05 10.48
C VAL A 70 -3.05 11.99 11.63
N LYS A 71 -3.78 11.54 12.65
CA LYS A 71 -4.12 12.37 13.81
C LYS A 71 -4.17 11.55 15.08
N HIS A 72 -3.64 12.12 16.17
CA HIS A 72 -3.95 11.67 17.52
C HIS A 72 -5.35 12.18 17.89
N GLU A 73 -6.36 11.32 17.80
CA GLU A 73 -7.74 11.66 18.19
C GLU A 73 -7.85 11.74 19.72
N THR A 74 -7.06 10.92 20.44
CA THR A 74 -6.89 11.00 21.90
C THR A 74 -5.44 10.63 22.28
N HIS A 75 -5.10 10.75 23.57
CA HIS A 75 -3.81 10.34 24.13
C HIS A 75 -3.39 8.90 23.73
N ASN A 76 -4.36 7.99 23.57
CA ASN A 76 -4.15 6.56 23.31
C ASN A 76 -4.74 6.09 21.98
N CYS A 77 -5.25 6.99 21.15
CA CYS A 77 -5.83 6.67 19.86
C CYS A 77 -5.16 7.49 18.76
N LEU A 78 -4.45 6.78 17.87
CA LEU A 78 -3.91 7.34 16.65
C LEU A 78 -4.75 6.82 15.47
N ARG A 79 -5.28 7.73 14.66
CA ARG A 79 -5.94 7.40 13.41
C ARG A 79 -5.01 7.63 12.25
N VAL A 80 -4.90 6.61 11.39
CA VAL A 80 -4.30 6.71 10.05
C VAL A 80 -5.42 6.50 9.04
N HIS A 81 -5.66 7.51 8.20
CA HIS A 81 -6.72 7.50 7.21
C HIS A 81 -6.12 7.71 5.82
N ILE A 82 -6.32 6.75 4.92
CA ILE A 82 -5.78 6.79 3.55
C ILE A 82 -6.95 6.72 2.59
N THR A 83 -7.08 7.73 1.73
CA THR A 83 -8.18 7.83 0.75
C THR A 83 -7.62 8.09 -0.64
N ASP A 84 -8.44 7.84 -1.66
CA ASP A 84 -8.20 8.41 -2.99
C ASP A 84 -8.19 9.95 -2.87
N ALA A 85 -7.21 10.59 -3.50
CA ALA A 85 -7.03 12.04 -3.43
C ALA A 85 -7.97 12.82 -4.37
N VAL A 86 -8.58 12.14 -5.34
CA VAL A 86 -9.36 12.75 -6.43
C VAL A 86 -10.84 12.38 -6.31
N LYS A 87 -11.15 11.11 -6.04
CA LYS A 87 -12.51 10.59 -6.02
C LYS A 87 -12.90 10.14 -4.62
N GLU A 88 -14.01 10.64 -4.10
CA GLU A 88 -14.58 10.11 -2.86
C GLU A 88 -14.97 8.63 -3.03
N ARG A 89 -14.60 7.83 -2.04
CA ARG A 89 -14.91 6.40 -1.98
C ARG A 89 -15.90 6.13 -0.86
N TRP A 90 -16.52 4.96 -0.88
CA TRP A 90 -17.42 4.57 0.19
C TRP A 90 -16.69 4.53 1.54
N GLU A 91 -17.25 5.24 2.51
CA GLU A 91 -16.91 5.16 3.92
C GLU A 91 -18.16 4.80 4.72
N VAL A 92 -17.99 4.18 5.89
CA VAL A 92 -19.11 3.95 6.81
C VAL A 92 -19.73 5.31 7.18
N PRO A 93 -21.05 5.51 6.97
CA PRO A 93 -21.69 6.80 7.20
C PRO A 93 -21.48 7.33 8.62
N TYR A 94 -21.20 8.62 8.73
CA TYR A 94 -20.88 9.28 10.00
C TYR A 94 -22.09 9.41 10.95
N ASN A 95 -23.31 9.42 10.41
CA ASN A 95 -24.53 9.36 11.21
C ASN A 95 -24.77 7.96 11.80
N LEU A 96 -24.23 6.91 11.18
CA LEU A 96 -24.32 5.53 11.69
C LEU A 96 -23.22 5.25 12.71
N LEU A 97 -22.00 5.74 12.47
CA LEU A 97 -20.86 5.61 13.37
C LEU A 97 -20.17 6.98 13.58
N PRO A 98 -20.60 7.75 14.59
CA PRO A 98 -20.02 9.05 14.89
C PRO A 98 -18.53 8.97 15.23
N ARG A 99 -17.73 9.77 14.53
CA ARG A 99 -16.27 9.88 14.71
C ARG A 99 -15.79 11.22 14.16
N GLU A 100 -14.57 11.61 14.48
CA GLU A 100 -13.98 12.84 13.96
C GLU A 100 -13.91 12.80 12.41
N GLN A 101 -14.19 13.91 11.74
CA GLN A 101 -14.07 14.02 10.29
C GLN A 101 -12.67 14.49 9.91
N PRO A 102 -11.99 13.84 8.95
CA PRO A 102 -10.77 14.39 8.40
C PRO A 102 -11.08 15.75 7.74
N PRO A 103 -10.09 16.65 7.62
CA PRO A 103 -10.29 17.90 6.88
C PRO A 103 -10.79 17.58 5.48
N SER A 104 -11.70 18.38 4.94
CA SER A 104 -12.22 18.20 3.58
C SER A 104 -11.08 18.14 2.58
N LEU A 105 -11.28 17.43 1.46
CA LEU A 105 -10.38 17.49 0.31
C LEU A 105 -10.41 18.94 -0.19
N GLN A 106 -9.47 19.77 0.24
CA GLN A 106 -9.30 21.08 -0.35
C GLN A 106 -8.84 20.85 -1.78
N SER A 107 -9.50 21.49 -2.75
CA SER A 107 -8.96 21.62 -4.10
C SER A 107 -7.66 22.39 -3.95
N SER A 108 -6.53 21.69 -3.88
CA SER A 108 -5.23 22.33 -3.83
C SER A 108 -5.13 23.18 -5.09
N ASP A 109 -5.02 24.49 -4.90
CA ASP A 109 -4.89 25.49 -5.95
C ASP A 109 -3.51 25.33 -6.60
N GLY A 110 -3.32 24.25 -7.38
CA GLY A 110 -2.16 23.90 -8.22
C GLY A 110 -0.77 23.88 -7.57
N ARG A 111 -0.60 24.32 -6.32
CA ARG A 111 0.68 24.46 -5.65
C ARG A 111 0.97 23.19 -4.88
N ILE A 112 1.70 22.29 -5.53
CA ILE A 112 2.50 21.30 -4.83
C ILE A 112 3.58 22.09 -4.08
N PRO A 113 3.62 22.09 -2.73
CA PRO A 113 4.74 22.66 -2.02
C PRO A 113 5.98 21.83 -2.38
N THR A 114 6.86 22.39 -3.20
CA THR A 114 8.16 21.80 -3.51
C THR A 114 9.06 21.99 -2.30
N SER A 115 8.84 21.22 -1.23
CA SER A 115 9.81 21.20 -0.15
C SER A 115 11.07 20.49 -0.66
N THR A 116 12.18 21.21 -0.67
CA THR A 116 13.48 20.77 -1.21
C THR A 116 14.26 19.89 -0.22
N THR A 117 13.69 19.59 0.94
CA THR A 117 14.30 18.69 1.93
C THR A 117 13.94 17.23 1.62
N PRO A 118 14.90 16.29 1.54
CA PRO A 118 14.60 14.88 1.34
C PRO A 118 13.77 14.36 2.52
N PHE A 119 12.50 14.07 2.25
CA PHE A 119 11.61 13.39 3.19
C PHE A 119 12.04 11.92 3.27
N THR A 120 13.02 11.57 4.09
CA THR A 120 13.51 10.18 4.14
C THR A 120 12.78 9.38 5.22
N ALA A 121 12.71 9.94 6.43
CA ALA A 121 11.87 9.46 7.51
C ALA A 121 11.62 10.59 8.52
N ALA A 122 10.43 10.63 9.12
CA ALA A 122 10.15 11.51 10.26
C ALA A 122 9.17 10.88 11.23
N GLU A 123 9.07 11.48 12.42
CA GLU A 123 8.22 11.03 13.51
C GLU A 123 7.17 12.08 13.86
N TYR A 124 5.98 11.61 14.19
CA TYR A 124 4.87 12.39 14.71
C TYR A 124 4.49 11.80 16.06
N SER A 125 4.93 12.49 17.12
CA SER A 125 4.82 12.01 18.49
C SER A 125 3.57 12.55 19.17
N GLY A 126 2.78 11.65 19.76
CA GLY A 126 1.74 11.99 20.73
C GLY A 126 2.15 11.60 22.15
N ASP A 127 1.15 11.41 23.01
CA ASP A 127 1.37 11.11 24.43
C ASP A 127 1.80 9.67 24.67
N SER A 128 1.03 8.69 24.17
CA SER A 128 1.35 7.26 24.36
C SER A 128 1.85 6.55 23.09
N LEU A 129 1.59 7.13 21.93
CA LEU A 129 1.90 6.55 20.62
C LEU A 129 2.81 7.48 19.81
N ILE A 130 3.72 6.90 19.04
CA ILE A 130 4.54 7.60 18.05
C ILE A 130 4.26 6.99 16.68
N PHE A 131 3.87 7.84 15.73
CA PHE A 131 3.80 7.50 14.31
C PHE A 131 5.14 7.82 13.64
N SER A 132 5.63 6.93 12.78
CA SER A 132 6.81 7.18 11.95
C SER A 132 6.58 6.67 10.54
N TYR A 133 7.24 7.26 9.54
CA TYR A 133 7.08 6.84 8.15
C TYR A 133 8.41 6.80 7.39
N THR A 134 8.44 5.96 6.36
CA THR A 134 9.46 5.94 5.29
C THR A 134 8.79 6.48 4.02
N ALA A 135 9.48 7.32 3.24
CA ALA A 135 8.84 7.95 2.09
C ALA A 135 8.85 7.12 0.79
N ASP A 136 9.94 6.39 0.48
CA ASP A 136 10.05 5.64 -0.78
C ASP A 136 10.82 4.32 -0.59
N PRO A 137 10.16 3.15 -0.72
CA PRO A 137 8.71 2.99 -0.79
C PRO A 137 8.02 3.49 0.50
N PHE A 138 6.80 4.02 0.35
CA PHE A 138 6.02 4.48 1.48
C PHE A 138 5.63 3.31 2.38
N GLY A 139 5.83 3.51 3.67
CA GLY A 139 5.33 2.66 4.74
C GLY A 139 5.31 3.45 6.04
N PHE A 140 4.53 3.00 7.02
CA PHE A 140 4.49 3.63 8.32
C PHE A 140 4.53 2.60 9.45
N ALA A 141 4.96 3.06 10.61
CA ALA A 141 4.94 2.31 11.84
C ALA A 141 4.29 3.12 12.96
N VAL A 142 3.69 2.41 13.90
CA VAL A 142 3.17 2.94 15.15
C VAL A 142 3.83 2.19 16.28
N ARG A 143 4.50 2.93 17.17
CA ARG A 143 5.12 2.35 18.36
C ARG A 143 4.59 2.96 19.63
N ARG A 144 4.62 2.18 20.70
CA ARG A 144 4.30 2.63 22.05
C ARG A 144 5.46 3.49 22.57
N LYS A 145 5.17 4.70 23.04
CA LYS A 145 6.17 5.65 23.55
C LYS A 145 6.89 5.15 24.80
N SER A 146 6.16 4.48 25.70
CA SER A 146 6.67 4.11 27.03
C SER A 146 7.77 3.04 27.00
N ASN A 147 7.77 2.14 26.02
CA ASN A 147 8.72 1.03 25.95
C ASN A 147 9.34 0.82 24.56
N GLY A 148 8.89 1.56 23.54
CA GLY A 148 9.40 1.46 22.17
C GLY A 148 8.81 0.31 21.36
N ASP A 149 7.89 -0.49 21.89
CA ASP A 149 7.33 -1.64 21.18
C ASP A 149 6.62 -1.20 19.91
N ILE A 150 6.95 -1.84 18.79
CA ILE A 150 6.27 -1.64 17.50
C ILE A 150 4.93 -2.39 17.56
N LEU A 151 3.84 -1.63 17.50
CA LEU A 151 2.47 -2.17 17.52
C LEU A 151 1.95 -2.45 16.11
N PHE A 152 2.46 -1.69 15.13
CA PHE A 152 2.12 -1.84 13.72
C PHE A 152 3.30 -1.34 12.88
N ASN A 153 3.64 -2.03 11.79
CA ASN A 153 4.63 -1.57 10.81
C ASN A 153 4.29 -2.13 9.43
N SER A 154 3.99 -1.25 8.48
CA SER A 154 3.67 -1.60 7.09
C SER A 154 4.83 -1.38 6.11
N THR A 155 6.04 -1.13 6.62
CA THR A 155 7.20 -0.80 5.78
C THR A 155 7.71 -2.06 5.08
N ALA A 156 7.49 -2.16 3.78
CA ALA A 156 8.03 -3.22 2.95
C ALA A 156 9.54 -3.04 2.71
N GLY A 157 10.30 -4.13 2.64
CA GLY A 157 11.75 -4.10 2.50
C GLY A 157 12.40 -5.48 2.48
N ALA A 158 13.73 -5.52 2.55
CA ALA A 158 14.46 -6.78 2.67
C ALA A 158 14.19 -7.43 4.04
N GLY A 159 13.86 -8.72 4.04
CA GLY A 159 13.64 -9.49 5.28
C GLY A 159 12.22 -9.41 5.87
N VAL A 160 11.29 -8.69 5.23
CA VAL A 160 9.86 -8.78 5.56
C VAL A 160 9.12 -9.68 4.57
N SER A 161 8.14 -10.44 5.05
CA SER A 161 7.42 -11.47 4.28
C SER A 161 6.24 -10.93 3.47
N TYR A 162 5.92 -9.65 3.60
CA TYR A 162 4.79 -9.00 2.92
C TYR A 162 5.23 -7.91 1.94
N GLY A 163 4.36 -7.62 0.97
CA GLY A 163 4.57 -6.60 -0.04
C GLY A 163 4.25 -5.17 0.42
N PRO A 164 4.51 -4.16 -0.42
CA PRO A 164 4.07 -2.80 -0.15
C PRO A 164 2.55 -2.69 -0.14
N MET A 165 2.01 -1.65 0.49
CA MET A 165 0.58 -1.33 0.50
C MET A 165 0.00 -1.28 -0.92
N VAL A 166 -1.16 -1.91 -1.11
CA VAL A 166 -1.90 -1.93 -2.38
C VAL A 166 -3.19 -1.13 -2.22
N PHE A 167 -3.48 -0.26 -3.19
CA PHE A 167 -4.70 0.54 -3.19
C PHE A 167 -5.28 0.57 -4.60
N LYS A 168 -6.27 -0.28 -4.85
CA LYS A 168 -7.04 -0.41 -6.09
C LYS A 168 -8.52 -0.22 -5.78
N ASP A 169 -9.34 -0.07 -6.80
CA ASP A 169 -10.79 0.17 -6.60
C ASP A 169 -11.48 -0.96 -5.82
N GLN A 170 -11.10 -2.22 -6.07
CA GLN A 170 -11.74 -3.38 -5.44
C GLN A 170 -10.74 -4.27 -4.68
N TYR A 171 -9.53 -3.78 -4.44
CA TYR A 171 -8.49 -4.51 -3.72
C TYR A 171 -7.64 -3.54 -2.90
N LEU A 172 -7.75 -3.65 -1.58
CA LEU A 172 -6.97 -2.90 -0.62
C LEU A 172 -6.15 -3.90 0.20
N GLU A 173 -4.85 -3.65 0.32
CA GLU A 173 -3.96 -4.50 1.12
C GLU A 173 -3.04 -3.63 1.96
N ILE A 174 -3.01 -3.94 3.26
CA ILE A 174 -2.04 -3.42 4.21
C ILE A 174 -1.62 -4.57 5.11
N SER A 175 -0.33 -4.65 5.39
CA SER A 175 0.25 -5.73 6.17
C SER A 175 1.06 -5.18 7.33
N THR A 176 1.19 -5.97 8.40
CA THR A 176 2.13 -5.74 9.49
C THR A 176 2.75 -7.05 9.92
N SER A 177 4.04 -7.05 10.26
CA SER A 177 4.62 -8.15 11.02
C SER A 177 4.23 -8.02 12.48
N LEU A 178 4.14 -9.16 13.16
CA LEU A 178 3.89 -9.24 14.58
C LEU A 178 4.99 -10.09 15.22
N PRO A 179 5.42 -9.76 16.45
CA PRO A 179 6.36 -10.61 17.17
C PRO A 179 5.70 -11.95 17.52
N GLU A 180 6.49 -13.00 17.67
CA GLU A 180 6.00 -14.34 18.07
C GLU A 180 5.25 -14.32 19.42
N SER A 181 5.60 -13.37 20.29
CA SER A 181 4.93 -13.17 21.59
C SER A 181 3.55 -12.51 21.48
N ALA A 182 3.16 -11.99 20.31
CA ALA A 182 1.86 -11.38 20.11
C ALA A 182 0.74 -12.40 20.28
N SER A 183 -0.25 -12.04 21.08
CA SER A 183 -1.50 -12.79 21.20
C SER A 183 -2.62 -11.96 20.58
N ILE A 184 -3.24 -12.50 19.51
CA ILE A 184 -4.25 -11.82 18.71
C ILE A 184 -5.62 -12.44 19.03
N TYR A 185 -6.62 -11.59 19.22
CA TYR A 185 -8.00 -11.98 19.53
C TYR A 185 -8.95 -11.18 18.62
N GLY A 186 -10.12 -11.72 18.31
CA GLY A 186 -11.12 -11.07 17.46
C GLY A 186 -11.20 -11.65 16.05
N LEU A 187 -11.28 -10.78 15.02
CA LEU A 187 -11.43 -11.16 13.60
C LEU A 187 -12.64 -12.08 13.33
N GLY A 188 -13.74 -11.82 14.04
CA GLY A 188 -15.00 -12.53 13.85
C GLY A 188 -15.77 -12.07 12.61
N GLU A 189 -16.82 -12.78 12.21
CA GLU A 189 -17.37 -13.98 12.88
C GLU A 189 -16.77 -15.28 12.31
N ASN A 190 -16.14 -16.08 13.17
CA ASN A 190 -15.58 -17.38 12.80
C ASN A 190 -15.61 -18.36 13.98
N THR A 191 -15.75 -19.66 13.68
CA THR A 191 -15.62 -20.72 14.68
C THR A 191 -14.16 -21.12 14.80
N GLN A 192 -13.56 -20.90 15.96
CA GLN A 192 -12.18 -21.31 16.26
C GLN A 192 -12.14 -22.30 17.43
N PRO A 193 -11.24 -23.29 17.40
CA PRO A 193 -11.09 -24.26 18.50
C PRO A 193 -10.42 -23.67 19.76
N GLY A 194 -9.96 -22.42 19.74
CA GLY A 194 -9.34 -21.72 20.88
C GLY A 194 -9.57 -20.21 20.83
N GLU A 195 -9.29 -19.51 21.94
CA GLU A 195 -9.63 -18.08 22.11
C GLU A 195 -8.66 -17.11 21.41
N SER A 196 -7.42 -17.54 21.11
CA SER A 196 -6.37 -16.68 20.54
C SER A 196 -5.78 -17.25 19.24
N VAL A 197 -5.54 -16.37 18.27
CA VAL A 197 -4.69 -16.65 17.10
C VAL A 197 -3.25 -16.28 17.44
N LYS A 198 -2.32 -17.22 17.25
CA LYS A 198 -0.88 -16.96 17.40
C LYS A 198 -0.33 -16.38 16.10
N ALA A 199 0.52 -15.36 16.22
CA ALA A 199 1.33 -14.90 15.09
C ALA A 199 2.23 -16.06 14.62
N LYS A 200 2.30 -16.27 13.31
CA LYS A 200 3.13 -17.31 12.68
C LYS A 200 4.27 -16.68 11.90
#